data_AF-A0A8S0FJY7-F1
#
_entry.id   AF-A0A8S0FJY7-F1
#
_cell.length_a   1.000
_cell.length_b   1.000
_cell.length_c   1.000
_cell.angle_alpha   90.00
_cell.angle_beta   90.00
_cell.angle_gamma   90.00
#
_symmetry.space_group_name_H-M   'P 1'
#
loop_
_entity.id
_entity.type
_entity.pdbx_description
1 polymer ?
#
loop_
_entity_poly.entity_id
_entity_poly.type
_entity_poly.pdbx_seq_one_letter_code
_entity_poly.pdbx_strand_id
1 'polypeptide(L)'
;MGFYCVDNLPVVLLPDLARTLADREISAAVSIDVRNMPESPEIFEQAMSNLPDAFSPQLLFLDADRNTLIRRYSDTRRLHPLSSKNLSLESAIDKESDLLEPLRSRADLIVDTSEMSVHELAEMLRTRLLGKRERELTMVFECFRLQTRYPYRCRLRL
;
A
#
# COMPACT_ATOMS: atom_id res chain seq x y z
N MET A 1 -4.39 4.93 -13.94
CA MET A 1 -3.33 4.71 -12.93
C MET A 1 -2.07 4.46 -13.73
N GLY A 2 -1.25 5.49 -13.94
CA GLY A 2 -0.09 5.43 -14.85
C GLY A 2 1.14 4.76 -14.22
N PHE A 3 0.93 3.78 -13.35
CA PHE A 3 2.01 3.08 -12.66
C PHE A 3 2.49 1.91 -13.51
N TYR A 4 3.80 1.70 -13.52
CA TYR A 4 4.40 0.49 -14.07
C TYR A 4 4.27 -0.64 -13.05
N CYS A 5 3.29 -1.53 -13.27
CA CYS A 5 2.99 -2.62 -12.35
C CYS A 5 3.84 -3.86 -12.66
N VAL A 6 4.56 -4.36 -11.66
CA VAL A 6 5.30 -5.63 -11.73
C VAL A 6 4.81 -6.55 -10.64
N ASP A 7 4.33 -7.73 -11.02
CA ASP A 7 3.91 -8.75 -10.06
C ASP A 7 5.03 -9.73 -9.77
N ASN A 8 5.13 -10.17 -8.51
CA ASN A 8 6.04 -11.19 -8.05
C ASN A 8 7.50 -10.91 -8.49
N LEU A 9 7.99 -9.69 -8.23
CA LEU A 9 9.41 -9.33 -8.41
C LEU A 9 10.22 -9.79 -7.18
N PRO A 10 11.37 -10.45 -7.35
CA PRO A 10 12.31 -10.68 -6.25
C PRO A 10 12.77 -9.36 -5.64
N VAL A 11 12.76 -9.26 -4.31
CA VAL A 11 13.12 -8.04 -3.57
C VAL A 11 14.52 -7.51 -3.95
N VAL A 12 15.46 -8.41 -4.26
CA VAL A 12 16.83 -8.08 -4.66
C VAL A 12 16.90 -7.25 -5.95
N LEU A 13 15.89 -7.37 -6.83
CA LEU A 13 15.84 -6.67 -8.12
C LEU A 13 15.10 -5.33 -8.07
N LEU A 14 14.53 -4.95 -6.92
CA LEU A 14 13.86 -3.65 -6.75
C LEU A 14 14.76 -2.45 -7.10
N PRO A 15 16.02 -2.39 -6.64
CA PRO A 15 16.92 -1.28 -6.97
C PRO A 15 17.20 -1.15 -8.46
N ASP A 16 17.36 -2.28 -9.17
CA ASP A 16 17.66 -2.29 -10.60
C ASP A 16 16.45 -1.84 -11.43
N LEU A 17 15.25 -2.28 -11.04
CA LEU A 17 14.02 -1.79 -11.65
C LEU A 17 13.85 -0.29 -11.42
N ALA A 18 14.05 0.17 -10.18
CA ALA A 18 13.94 1.58 -9.82
C ALA A 18 14.92 2.44 -10.62
N ARG A 19 16.19 2.02 -10.75
CA ARG A 19 17.19 2.72 -11.59
C ARG A 19 16.73 2.85 -13.04
N THR A 20 16.21 1.78 -13.62
CA THR A 20 15.73 1.77 -15.02
C THR A 20 14.54 2.71 -15.24
N LEU A 21 13.69 2.87 -14.22
CA LEU A 21 12.51 3.73 -14.27
C LEU A 21 12.81 5.18 -13.86
N ALA A 22 13.89 5.43 -13.11
CA ALA A 22 14.34 6.76 -12.73
C ALA A 22 14.56 7.63 -13.97
N ASP A 23 15.23 7.08 -14.98
CA ASP A 23 15.54 7.76 -16.24
C ASP A 23 14.28 8.14 -17.06
N ARG A 24 13.14 7.51 -16.76
CA ARG A 24 11.88 7.72 -17.48
C ARG A 24 10.85 8.53 -16.69
N GLU A 25 11.15 8.88 -15.43
CA GLU A 25 10.22 9.56 -14.50
C GLU A 25 8.87 8.83 -14.34
N ILE A 26 8.88 7.49 -14.40
CA ILE A 26 7.67 6.67 -14.29
C ILE A 26 7.55 6.09 -12.87
N SER A 27 6.41 6.29 -12.23
CA SER A 27 6.10 5.64 -10.96
C SER A 27 5.86 4.13 -11.15
N ALA A 28 6.40 3.30 -10.26
CA ALA A 28 6.24 1.85 -10.30
C ALA A 28 5.36 1.35 -9.15
N ALA A 29 4.68 0.22 -9.36
CA ALA A 29 4.00 -0.53 -8.31
C ALA A 29 4.49 -1.97 -8.35
N VAL A 30 5.01 -2.47 -7.23
CA VAL A 30 5.54 -3.83 -7.14
C VAL A 30 4.79 -4.58 -6.04
N SER A 31 4.23 -5.74 -6.37
CA SER A 31 3.68 -6.66 -5.37
C SER A 31 4.75 -7.64 -4.92
N ILE A 32 4.94 -7.72 -3.60
CA ILE A 32 5.77 -8.71 -2.93
C ILE A 32 4.82 -9.70 -2.26
N ASP A 33 5.07 -10.98 -2.49
CA ASP A 33 4.30 -12.09 -1.95
C ASP A 33 5.25 -13.02 -1.19
N VAL A 34 4.72 -13.88 -0.33
CA VAL A 34 5.48 -14.85 0.47
C VAL A 34 6.40 -15.75 -0.37
N ARG A 35 6.05 -15.98 -1.64
CA ARG A 35 6.85 -16.73 -2.62
C ARG A 35 8.19 -16.10 -2.94
N ASN A 36 8.26 -14.78 -2.83
CA ASN A 36 9.44 -13.96 -3.14
C ASN A 36 10.00 -13.26 -1.89
N MET A 37 9.45 -13.59 -0.72
CA MET A 37 9.92 -13.08 0.54
C MET A 37 11.34 -13.64 0.76
N PRO A 38 12.36 -12.77 0.92
CA PRO A 38 13.67 -13.25 1.33
C PRO A 38 13.57 -13.89 2.72
N GLU A 39 14.27 -15.00 2.92
CA GLU A 39 14.31 -15.69 4.22
C GLU A 39 14.86 -14.80 5.35
N SER A 40 15.66 -13.78 5.00
CA SER A 40 16.18 -12.79 5.93
C SER A 40 15.57 -11.39 5.71
N PRO A 41 15.04 -10.74 6.77
CA PRO A 41 14.56 -9.35 6.72
C PRO A 41 15.63 -8.33 6.32
N GLU A 42 16.91 -8.69 6.45
CA GLU A 42 18.07 -7.88 6.10
C GLU A 42 18.17 -7.64 4.59
N ILE A 43 17.79 -8.62 3.76
CA ILE A 43 17.81 -8.48 2.30
C ILE A 43 16.81 -7.40 1.85
N PHE A 44 15.66 -7.34 2.52
CA PHE A 44 14.67 -6.30 2.25
C PHE A 44 15.21 -4.91 2.63
N GLU A 45 15.84 -4.77 3.80
CA GLU A 45 16.42 -3.48 4.21
C GLU A 45 17.54 -3.03 3.28
N GLN A 46 18.39 -3.96 2.84
CA GLN A 46 19.43 -3.66 1.86
C GLN A 46 18.82 -3.24 0.53
N ALA A 47 17.78 -3.91 0.06
CA ALA A 47 17.09 -3.52 -1.17
C ALA A 47 16.46 -2.11 -1.04
N MET A 48 15.81 -1.81 0.09
CA MET A 48 15.22 -0.50 0.35
C MET A 48 16.28 0.60 0.45
N SER A 49 17.41 0.32 1.11
CA SER A 49 18.52 1.28 1.26
C SER A 49 19.24 1.57 -0.06
N ASN A 50 19.17 0.65 -1.03
CA ASN A 50 19.79 0.79 -2.35
C ASN A 50 18.86 1.43 -3.40
N LEU A 51 17.66 1.84 -3.01
CA LEU A 51 16.74 2.57 -3.89
C LEU A 51 17.33 3.94 -4.25
N PRO A 52 17.15 4.42 -5.49
CA PRO A 52 17.59 5.76 -5.87
C PRO A 52 16.76 6.83 -5.17
N ASP A 53 17.40 7.93 -4.74
CA ASP A 53 16.77 9.07 -4.03
C ASP A 53 15.62 9.73 -4.81
N ALA A 54 15.56 9.53 -6.13
CA ALA A 54 14.48 10.00 -6.98
C ALA A 54 13.12 9.31 -6.68
N PHE A 55 13.14 8.16 -6.01
CA PHE A 55 11.93 7.44 -5.61
C PHE A 55 11.71 7.57 -4.10
N SER A 56 10.46 7.88 -3.73
CA SER A 56 9.99 7.73 -2.36
C SER A 56 9.23 6.40 -2.26
N PRO A 57 9.82 5.35 -1.65
CA PRO A 57 9.10 4.09 -1.47
C PRO A 57 7.93 4.29 -0.50
N GLN A 58 6.78 3.71 -0.82
CA GLN A 58 5.65 3.58 0.09
C GLN A 58 5.28 2.11 0.21
N LEU A 59 5.32 1.57 1.42
CA LEU A 59 4.97 0.19 1.72
C LEU A 59 3.51 0.11 2.17
N LEU A 60 2.69 -0.46 1.29
CA LEU A 60 1.30 -0.79 1.57
C LEU A 60 1.18 -2.27 1.93
N PHE A 61 0.68 -2.57 3.12
CA PHE A 61 0.39 -3.93 3.57
C PHE A 61 -1.12 -4.15 3.60
N LEU A 62 -1.59 -5.17 2.87
CA LEU A 62 -2.99 -5.57 2.88
C LEU A 62 -3.14 -6.80 3.78
N ASP A 63 -3.98 -6.69 4.80
CA ASP A 63 -4.23 -7.75 5.78
C ASP A 63 -5.72 -8.13 5.78
N ALA A 64 -6.07 -9.28 6.35
CA ALA A 64 -7.45 -9.67 6.61
C ALA A 64 -7.52 -10.69 7.75
N ASP A 65 -8.68 -10.84 8.37
CA ASP A 65 -8.87 -11.82 9.42
C ASP A 65 -8.68 -13.25 8.89
N ARG A 66 -8.17 -14.11 9.78
CA ARG A 66 -7.88 -15.52 9.51
C ARG A 66 -9.07 -16.25 8.88
N ASN A 67 -10.28 -16.02 9.39
CA ASN A 67 -11.47 -16.71 8.89
C ASN A 67 -11.85 -16.25 7.47
N THR A 68 -11.76 -14.95 7.18
CA THR A 68 -11.97 -14.45 5.82
C THR A 68 -10.89 -14.91 4.85
N LEU A 69 -9.62 -14.96 5.26
CA LEU A 69 -8.55 -15.52 4.44
C LEU A 69 -8.83 -16.98 4.09
N ILE A 70 -9.15 -17.82 5.10
CA ILE A 70 -9.51 -19.23 4.90
C ILE A 70 -10.67 -19.36 3.92
N ARG A 71 -11.73 -18.55 4.09
CA ARG A 71 -12.90 -18.56 3.21
C ARG A 71 -12.55 -18.20 1.77
N ARG A 72 -11.79 -17.11 1.57
CA ARG A 72 -11.33 -16.67 0.23
C ARG A 72 -10.46 -17.72 -0.47
N TYR A 73 -9.57 -18.37 0.26
CA TYR A 73 -8.73 -19.46 -0.27
C TYR A 73 -9.55 -20.72 -0.61
N SER A 74 -10.53 -21.06 0.23
CA SER A 74 -11.45 -22.16 -0.02
C SER A 74 -12.29 -21.93 -1.28
N ASP A 75 -12.81 -20.71 -1.46
CA ASP A 75 -13.64 -20.32 -2.59
C ASP A 75 -12.86 -20.28 -3.91
N THR A 76 -11.59 -19.88 -3.87
CA THR A 76 -10.75 -19.74 -5.08
C THR A 76 -10.11 -21.05 -5.57
N ARG A 77 -10.25 -22.17 -4.83
CA ARG A 77 -9.68 -23.50 -5.15
C ARG A 77 -8.17 -23.48 -5.46
N ARG A 78 -7.44 -22.45 -5.06
CA ARG A 78 -5.99 -22.34 -5.30
C ARG A 78 -5.25 -23.05 -4.18
N LEU A 79 -4.40 -24.01 -4.55
CA LEU A 79 -3.47 -24.66 -3.64
C LEU A 79 -2.45 -23.64 -3.14
N HIS A 80 -2.33 -23.54 -1.83
CA HIS A 80 -1.41 -22.64 -1.16
C HIS A 80 0.05 -23.06 -1.46
N PRO A 81 0.95 -22.16 -1.89
CA PRO A 81 2.31 -22.51 -2.29
C PRO A 81 3.16 -23.11 -1.15
N LEU A 82 2.87 -22.78 0.11
CA LEU A 82 3.47 -23.39 1.31
C LEU A 82 2.75 -24.64 1.83
N SER A 83 1.72 -25.14 1.14
CA SER A 83 1.05 -26.41 1.47
C SER A 83 1.93 -27.58 1.03
N SER A 84 3.03 -27.81 1.75
CA SER A 84 3.80 -29.03 1.65
C SER A 84 3.01 -30.19 2.27
N LYS A 85 2.03 -30.74 1.55
CA LYS A 85 1.24 -31.99 1.76
C LYS A 85 0.67 -32.35 3.16
N ASN A 86 1.06 -31.70 4.26
CA ASN A 86 0.80 -32.10 5.65
C ASN A 86 0.48 -30.93 6.60
N LEU A 87 0.29 -29.71 6.09
CA LEU A 87 -0.11 -28.54 6.89
C LEU A 87 -1.56 -28.17 6.60
N SER A 88 -2.35 -27.94 7.65
CA SER A 88 -3.69 -27.35 7.52
C SER A 88 -3.58 -25.94 6.92
N LEU A 89 -4.61 -25.52 6.18
CA LEU A 89 -4.71 -24.15 5.64
C LEU A 89 -4.51 -23.10 6.73
N GLU A 90 -5.09 -23.36 7.90
CA GLU A 90 -4.92 -22.59 9.13
C GLU A 90 -3.45 -22.41 9.52
N SER A 91 -2.69 -23.49 9.66
CA SER A 91 -1.27 -23.42 10.02
C SER A 91 -0.40 -22.83 8.91
N ALA A 92 -0.83 -22.90 7.65
CA ALA A 92 -0.13 -22.25 6.55
C ALA A 92 -0.28 -20.72 6.63
N ILE A 93 -1.50 -20.22 6.87
CA ILE A 93 -1.78 -18.78 7.03
C ILE A 93 -1.06 -18.20 8.25
N ASP A 94 -1.02 -18.94 9.36
CA ASP A 94 -0.30 -18.50 10.56
C ASP A 94 1.20 -18.35 10.26
N LYS A 95 1.80 -19.34 9.58
CA LYS A 95 3.20 -19.25 9.14
C LYS A 95 3.47 -18.12 8.17
N GLU A 96 2.55 -17.84 7.24
CA GLU A 96 2.68 -16.69 6.35
C GLU A 96 2.67 -15.38 7.14
N SER A 97 1.78 -15.27 8.12
CA SER A 97 1.69 -14.09 8.98
C SER A 97 2.99 -13.87 9.76
N ASP A 98 3.58 -14.93 10.30
CA ASP A 98 4.87 -14.88 10.99
C ASP A 98 6.00 -14.45 10.05
N LEU A 99 6.04 -14.99 8.82
CA LEU A 99 7.05 -14.62 7.83
C LEU A 99 6.88 -13.17 7.35
N LEU A 100 5.66 -12.67 7.28
CA LEU A 100 5.33 -11.31 6.83
C LEU A 100 5.39 -10.26 7.94
N GLU A 101 5.52 -10.66 9.21
CA GLU A 101 5.62 -9.77 10.37
C GLU A 101 6.69 -8.66 10.21
N PRO A 102 7.90 -8.94 9.66
CA PRO A 102 8.91 -7.90 9.44
C PRO A 102 8.50 -6.84 8.39
N LEU A 103 7.66 -7.20 7.42
CA LEU A 103 7.11 -6.23 6.46
C LEU A 103 5.95 -5.46 7.08
N ARG A 104 5.07 -6.16 7.80
CA ARG A 104 3.93 -5.54 8.48
C ARG A 104 4.38 -4.48 9.48
N SER A 105 5.44 -4.75 10.25
CA SER A 105 6.00 -3.81 11.23
C SER A 105 6.63 -2.56 10.60
N ARG A 106 7.02 -2.63 9.34
CA ARG A 106 7.62 -1.53 8.56
C ARG A 106 6.64 -0.89 7.58
N ALA A 107 5.40 -1.37 7.51
CA ALA A 107 4.41 -0.87 6.57
C ALA A 107 4.01 0.56 6.93
N ASP A 108 4.06 1.46 5.96
CA ASP A 108 3.57 2.83 6.11
C ASP A 108 2.05 2.85 6.29
N LEU A 109 1.37 1.91 5.63
CA LEU A 109 -0.07 1.76 5.73
C LEU A 109 -0.45 0.28 5.78
N ILE A 110 -1.19 -0.08 6.82
CA ILE A 110 -1.86 -1.37 6.95
C ILE A 110 -3.33 -1.16 6.61
N VAL A 111 -3.84 -1.93 5.65
CA VAL A 111 -5.25 -1.92 5.25
C VAL A 111 -5.85 -3.25 5.61
N ASP A 112 -6.84 -3.22 6.50
CA ASP A 112 -7.67 -4.37 6.78
C ASP A 112 -8.74 -4.52 5.67
N THR A 113 -8.68 -5.63 4.95
CA THR A 113 -9.59 -5.99 3.85
C THR A 113 -10.65 -7.01 4.26
N SER A 114 -10.79 -7.32 5.55
CA SER A 114 -11.73 -8.32 6.08
C SER A 114 -13.17 -8.06 5.65
N GLU A 115 -13.64 -6.83 5.81
CA GLU A 115 -15.01 -6.41 5.48
C GLU A 115 -15.11 -5.72 4.11
N MET A 116 -14.00 -5.61 3.37
CA MET A 116 -13.97 -4.89 2.10
C MET A 116 -14.32 -5.80 0.92
N SER A 117 -15.19 -5.31 0.04
CA SER A 117 -15.40 -5.89 -1.28
C SER A 117 -14.27 -5.53 -2.25
N VAL A 118 -14.14 -6.28 -3.35
CA VAL A 118 -13.15 -6.02 -4.41
C VAL A 118 -13.27 -4.60 -4.98
N HIS A 119 -14.51 -4.10 -5.10
CA HIS A 119 -14.78 -2.75 -5.59
C HIS A 119 -14.35 -1.67 -4.60
N GLU A 120 -14.65 -1.85 -3.31
CA GLU A 120 -14.26 -0.90 -2.27
C GLU A 120 -12.73 -0.82 -2.11
N LEU A 121 -12.04 -1.97 -2.17
CA LEU A 121 -10.58 -1.99 -2.16
C LEU A 121 -10.02 -1.23 -3.36
N ALA A 122 -10.53 -1.48 -4.57
CA ALA A 122 -10.08 -0.79 -5.78
C ALA A 122 -10.30 0.73 -5.71
N GLU A 123 -11.46 1.18 -5.24
CA GLU A 123 -11.77 2.61 -5.09
C GLU A 123 -10.97 3.28 -3.97
N MET A 124 -10.71 2.57 -2.86
CA MET A 124 -9.84 3.05 -1.79
C MET A 124 -8.41 3.25 -2.30
N LEU A 125 -7.84 2.24 -2.98
CA LEU A 125 -6.50 2.34 -3.59
C LEU A 125 -6.43 3.46 -4.62
N ARG A 126 -7.47 3.63 -5.46
CA ARG A 126 -7.57 4.76 -6.39
C ARG A 126 -7.53 6.11 -5.69
N THR A 127 -8.35 6.27 -4.67
CA THR A 127 -8.46 7.53 -3.92
C THR A 127 -7.15 7.89 -3.23
N ARG A 128 -6.41 6.88 -2.75
CA ARG A 128 -5.11 7.06 -2.09
C ARG A 128 -3.98 7.34 -3.08
N LEU A 129 -3.83 6.52 -4.13
CA LEU A 129 -2.72 6.60 -5.08
C LEU A 129 -2.82 7.78 -6.05
N LEU A 130 -4.03 8.22 -6.40
CA LEU A 130 -4.22 9.44 -7.20
C LEU A 130 -4.21 10.70 -6.34
N GLY A 131 -4.17 10.54 -5.01
CA GLY A 131 -4.58 11.55 -4.06
C GLY A 131 -6.05 11.96 -4.28
N LYS A 132 -6.71 12.42 -3.22
CA LYS A 132 -7.58 13.57 -3.46
C LYS A 132 -6.63 14.60 -4.07
N ARG A 133 -6.91 15.14 -5.27
CA ARG A 133 -6.41 16.48 -5.62
C ARG A 133 -6.49 17.26 -4.33
N GLU A 134 -5.36 17.70 -3.78
CA GLU A 134 -5.35 18.58 -2.63
C GLU A 134 -6.15 19.81 -3.04
N ARG A 135 -7.47 19.74 -2.84
CA ARG A 135 -8.20 20.92 -2.48
C ARG A 135 -7.72 21.12 -1.05
N GLU A 136 -6.61 21.84 -0.91
CA GLU A 136 -6.32 22.55 0.33
C GLU A 136 -7.66 23.09 0.80
N LEU A 137 -8.10 22.64 1.96
CA LEU A 137 -9.40 23.00 2.48
C LEU A 137 -9.27 24.46 2.92
N THR A 138 -9.50 25.39 1.99
CA THR A 138 -9.45 26.82 2.27
C THR A 138 -10.69 27.16 3.11
N MET A 139 -10.51 27.19 4.43
CA MET A 139 -11.51 27.75 5.33
C MET A 139 -11.49 29.27 5.21
N VAL A 140 -12.55 29.85 4.65
CA VAL A 140 -12.77 31.29 4.63
C VAL A 140 -13.70 31.62 5.79
N PHE A 141 -13.18 32.32 6.81
CA PHE A 141 -14.00 32.89 7.86
C PHE A 141 -14.46 34.30 7.43
N GLU A 142 -15.74 34.45 7.11
CA GLU A 142 -16.36 35.77 6.94
C GLU A 142 -17.05 36.18 8.25
N CYS A 143 -16.53 37.21 8.91
CA CYS A 143 -17.21 37.85 10.02
C CYS A 143 -18.20 38.89 9.50
N PHE A 144 -19.49 38.69 9.76
CA PHE A 144 -20.53 39.69 9.46
C PHE A 144 -20.79 40.57 10.69
N ARG A 145 -20.74 41.90 10.51
CA ARG A 145 -21.21 42.86 11.51
C ARG A 145 -22.67 43.21 11.19
N LEU A 146 -23.57 42.99 12.16
CA LEU A 146 -25.04 43.02 12.00
C LEU A 146 -25.66 44.42 11.68
N GLN A 147 -24.85 45.42 11.30
CA GLN A 147 -25.30 46.82 11.23
C GLN A 147 -24.99 47.57 9.93
N THR A 148 -24.35 46.95 8.92
CA THR A 148 -24.13 47.60 7.61
C THR A 148 -24.19 46.61 6.45
N ARG A 149 -24.93 47.00 5.40
CA ARG A 149 -25.39 46.20 4.24
C ARG A 149 -24.33 45.85 3.18
N TYR A 150 -23.04 45.86 3.50
CA TYR A 150 -21.96 45.59 2.52
C TYR A 150 -20.85 44.69 3.10
N PRO A 151 -20.43 43.62 2.39
CA PRO A 151 -19.38 42.71 2.86
C PRO A 151 -17.99 43.31 2.63
N TYR A 152 -17.22 43.48 3.72
CA TYR A 152 -15.80 43.85 3.65
C TYR A 152 -14.95 42.57 3.63
N ARG A 153 -14.18 42.34 2.56
CA ARG A 153 -13.24 41.20 2.46
C ARG A 153 -12.02 41.47 3.33
N CYS A 154 -11.93 40.83 4.50
CA CYS A 154 -10.69 40.80 5.28
C CYS A 154 -9.80 39.66 4.77
N ARG A 155 -8.62 40.00 4.24
CA ARG A 155 -7.62 39.04 3.78
C ARG A 155 -6.61 38.81 4.92
N LEU A 156 -6.79 37.75 5.70
CA LEU A 156 -5.74 37.28 6.61
C LEU A 156 -4.69 36.53 5.78
N ARG A 157 -3.45 37.00 5.88
CA ARG A 157 -2.26 36.35 5.30
C ARG A 157 -1.58 35.63 6.46
N LEU A 158 -1.58 34.30 6.44
CA LEU A 158 -0.61 33.49 7.18
C LEU A 158 0.62 33.32 6.28
#